data_AF-W1XEC0-F1
#
_entry.id   AF-W1XEC0-F1
#
_cell.length_a   1.000
_cell.length_b   1.000
_cell.length_c   1.000
_cell.angle_alpha   90.00
_cell.angle_beta   90.00
_cell.angle_gamma   90.00
#
_symmetry.space_group_name_H-M   'P 1'
#
loop_
_entity.id
_entity.type
_entity.pdbx_description
1 polymer ?
#
loop_
_entity_poly.entity_id
_entity_poly.type
_entity_poly.pdbx_seq_one_letter_code
_entity_poly.pdbx_strand_id
1 'polypeptide(L)' 'SFTFAGFLPKRGKHRVEELQRLSQVTSTLLFYEAPHRLQEVLEDMYEAFGNRSITVARELTKKFETFVRT' A
#
# COMPACT_ATOMS: atom_id res chain seq x y z
N SER A 1 1.71 -16.23 -5.76
CA SER A 1 0.47 -16.01 -4.99
C SER A 1 0.39 -14.54 -4.59
N PHE A 2 -0.80 -14.02 -4.31
CA PHE A 2 -0.99 -12.65 -3.84
C PHE A 2 -2.04 -12.59 -2.73
N THR A 3 -1.97 -11.54 -1.90
CA THR A 3 -2.92 -11.25 -0.83
C THR A 3 -3.53 -9.88 -1.07
N PHE A 4 -4.84 -9.83 -1.22
CA PHE A 4 -5.57 -8.57 -1.34
C PHE A 4 -5.96 -8.08 0.06
N ALA A 5 -5.35 -6.99 0.51
CA ALA A 5 -5.56 -6.37 1.82
C ALA A 5 -6.62 -5.26 1.78
N GLY A 6 -6.98 -4.75 0.59
CA GLY A 6 -7.99 -3.71 0.44
C GLY A 6 -7.54 -2.36 1.01
N PHE A 7 -8.45 -1.65 1.68
CA PHE A 7 -8.15 -0.34 2.27
C PHE A 7 -7.58 -0.49 3.68
N LEU A 8 -6.50 0.23 3.97
CA LEU A 8 -5.94 0.29 5.31
C LEU A 8 -6.83 1.12 6.26
N PRO A 9 -6.80 0.83 7.58
CA PRO A 9 -7.47 1.64 8.58
C PRO A 9 -7.12 3.13 8.45
N LYS A 10 -8.10 4.01 8.67
CA LYS A 10 -7.89 5.46 8.58
C LYS A 10 -7.05 6.02 9.72
N ARG A 11 -7.18 5.44 10.92
CA ARG A 11 -6.44 5.88 12.12
C ARG A 11 -5.01 5.34 12.08
N GLY A 12 -4.02 6.23 12.24
CA GLY A 12 -2.59 5.89 12.14
C GLY A 12 -2.16 4.71 13.01
N LYS A 13 -2.56 4.66 14.29
CA LYS A 13 -2.19 3.54 15.18
C LYS A 13 -2.64 2.17 14.65
N HIS A 14 -3.92 2.05 14.27
CA HIS A 14 -4.45 0.79 13.74
C HIS A 14 -3.89 0.43 12.37
N ARG A 15 -3.55 1.45 11.57
CA ARG A 15 -2.88 1.27 10.29
C ARG A 15 -1.49 0.67 10.48
N VAL A 16 -0.70 1.20 11.40
CA VAL A 16 0.63 0.69 11.73
C VAL A 16 0.57 -0.73 12.28
N GLU A 17 -0.37 -1.03 13.18
CA GLU A 17 -0.59 -2.38 13.71
C GLU A 17 -0.89 -3.40 12.58
N GLU A 18 -1.75 -3.02 11.64
CA GLU A 18 -2.09 -3.87 10.50
C GLU A 18 -0.91 -4.04 9.52
N LEU A 19 -0.16 -2.97 9.25
CA LEU A 19 1.05 -3.05 8.44
C LEU A 19 2.10 -3.97 9.07
N GLN A 20 2.32 -3.89 10.39
CA GLN A 20 3.22 -4.79 11.10
C GLN A 20 2.79 -6.25 10.97
N ARG A 21 1.48 -6.54 11.08
CA ARG A 21 0.95 -7.89 10.86
C ARG A 21 1.21 -8.38 9.43
N LEU A 22 1.00 -7.51 8.44
CA LEU A 22 1.22 -7.82 7.03
C LEU A 22 2.70 -7.94 6.65
N SER A 23 3.64 -7.42 7.45
CA SER A 23 5.08 -7.51 7.17
C SER A 23 5.58 -8.95 7.06
N GLN A 24 4.91 -9.87 7.75
CA GLN A 24 5.22 -11.31 7.75
C GLN A 24 4.73 -12.03 6.49
N VAL A 25 3.95 -11.36 5.63
CA VAL A 25 3.43 -11.93 4.39
C VAL A 25 4.48 -11.83 3.28
N THR A 26 4.87 -12.99 2.77
CA THR A 26 5.89 -13.12 1.71
C THR A 26 5.31 -12.94 0.31
N SER A 27 4.00 -13.14 0.12
CA SER A 27 3.32 -12.90 -1.16
C SER A 27 3.18 -11.41 -1.47
N THR A 28 2.85 -11.10 -2.73
CA THR A 28 2.51 -9.73 -3.14
C THR A 28 1.29 -9.24 -2.38
N LEU A 29 1.39 -8.06 -1.77
CA LEU A 29 0.29 -7.40 -1.08
C LEU A 29 -0.37 -6.38 -2.03
N LEU A 30 -1.70 -6.40 -2.12
CA LEU A 30 -2.46 -5.45 -2.91
C LEU A 30 -3.32 -4.59 -1.99
N PHE A 31 -3.19 -3.27 -2.15
CA PHE A 31 -3.90 -2.27 -1.38
C PHE A 31 -4.68 -1.33 -2.28
N TYR A 32 -5.76 -0.77 -1.75
CA TYR A 32 -6.38 0.44 -2.29
C TYR A 32 -6.13 1.60 -1.33
N GLU A 33 -5.90 2.79 -1.90
CA GLU A 33 -5.74 3.98 -1.11
C GLU A 33 -6.29 5.22 -1.82
N ALA A 34 -6.76 6.18 -1.03
CA ALA A 34 -7.24 7.46 -1.52
C ALA A 34 -6.05 8.39 -1.82
N PRO A 35 -6.11 9.23 -2.89
CA PRO A 35 -4.97 10.05 -3.31
C PRO A 35 -4.41 10.97 -2.23
N HIS A 36 -5.29 11.58 -1.41
CA HIS A 36 -4.91 12.50 -0.34
C HIS A 36 -4.22 11.83 0.86
N ARG A 37 -4.25 10.49 0.93
CA ARG A 37 -3.61 9.69 1.99
C ARG A 37 -2.39 8.93 1.49
N LEU A 38 -2.12 8.94 0.19
CA LEU A 38 -1.11 8.06 -0.38
C LEU A 38 0.27 8.31 0.24
N GLN A 39 0.66 9.58 0.43
CA GLN A 39 1.96 9.91 0.99
C GLN A 39 2.13 9.40 2.43
N GLU A 40 1.19 9.72 3.34
CA GLU A 40 1.27 9.26 4.74
C GLU A 40 1.29 7.72 4.84
N VAL A 41 0.58 7.03 3.94
CA VAL A 41 0.51 5.57 3.93
C VAL A 41 1.80 4.97 3.40
N LEU A 42 2.43 5.57 2.40
CA LEU A 42 3.72 5.11 1.88
C LEU A 42 4.85 5.27 2.90
N GLU A 43 4.83 6.35 3.68
CA GLU A 43 5.75 6.56 4.80
C GLU A 43 5.57 5.45 5.85
N ASP A 44 4.34 5.19 6.29
CA ASP A 44 4.05 4.11 7.24
C ASP A 44 4.43 2.72 6.69
N MET A 45 4.21 2.48 5.39
CA MET A 45 4.61 1.24 4.72
C MET A 45 6.13 1.08 4.68
N TYR A 46 6.88 2.14 4.44
CA TYR A 46 8.34 2.10 4.45
C TYR A 46 8.87 1.80 5.86
N GLU A 47 8.30 2.40 6.89
CA GLU A 47 8.66 2.08 8.28
C GLU A 47 8.35 0.62 8.65
N ALA A 48 7.23 0.07 8.17
CA ALA A 48 6.82 -1.30 8.50
C ALA A 48 7.49 -2.39 7.64
N PHE A 49 7.73 -2.11 6.35
CA PHE A 49 8.22 -3.10 5.37
C PHE A 49 9.68 -2.87 4.97
N GLY A 50 10.27 -1.74 5.32
CA GLY A 50 11.58 -1.30 4.84
C GLY A 50 11.58 -0.94 3.36
N ASN A 51 12.74 -1.08 2.72
CA ASN A 51 12.94 -0.80 1.30
C ASN A 51 12.37 -1.91 0.39
N ARG A 52 11.09 -2.23 0.56
CA ARG A 52 10.37 -3.24 -0.23
C ARG A 52 9.93 -2.64 -1.56
N SER A 53 10.13 -3.36 -2.67
CA SER A 53 9.66 -2.91 -3.99
C SER A 53 8.15 -2.76 -4.02
N ILE A 54 7.68 -1.64 -4.59
CA ILE A 54 6.25 -1.34 -4.71
C ILE A 54 5.88 -0.86 -6.11
N THR A 55 4.59 -0.90 -6.42
CA THR A 55 4.04 -0.28 -7.62
C THR A 55 2.75 0.43 -7.25
N VAL A 56 2.68 1.71 -7.60
CA VAL A 56 1.48 2.51 -7.45
C VAL A 56 0.82 2.62 -8.82
N ALA A 57 -0.42 2.16 -8.93
CA ALA A 57 -1.23 2.27 -10.13
C ALA A 57 -2.36 3.28 -9.88
N ARG A 58 -2.57 4.19 -10.83
CA ARG A 58 -3.63 5.21 -10.77
C ARG A 58 -4.47 5.17 -12.05
N GLU A 59 -5.78 5.31 -11.89
CA GLU A 59 -6.75 5.38 -13.00
C GLU A 59 -6.84 4.12 -13.88
N LEU A 60 -6.82 2.94 -13.25
CA LEU A 60 -6.79 1.57 -13.83
C LEU A 60 -7.86 1.19 -14.90
N THR A 61 -8.72 2.11 -15.31
CA THR A 61 -9.73 1.87 -16.37
C THR A 61 -9.99 3.09 -17.26
N LYS A 62 -9.28 4.22 -17.04
CA LYS A 62 -9.45 5.44 -17.81
C LYS A 62 -8.32 5.56 -18.83
N LYS A 63 -8.54 6.36 -19.88
CA LYS A 63 -7.59 6.60 -20.98
C LYS A 63 -6.19 7.11 -20.53
N PHE A 64 -6.00 7.42 -19.25
CA PHE A 64 -4.80 8.01 -18.64
C PHE A 64 -4.22 7.17 -17.49
N GLU A 65 -4.28 5.84 -17.61
CA GLU A 65 -3.67 4.93 -16.63
C GLU A 65 -2.17 5.25 -16.43
N THR A 66 -1.74 5.41 -15.18
CA THR A 66 -0.35 5.73 -14.83
C THR A 66 0.18 4.71 -13.81
N PHE A 67 1.37 4.16 -14.08
CA PHE A 67 2.09 3.28 -13.17
C PHE A 67 3.40 3.94 -12.74
N VAL A 68 3.61 4.06 -11.43
CA VAL A 68 4.90 4.45 -10.83
C VAL A 68 5.49 3.22 -10.16
N ARG A 69 6.73 2.85 -10.52
CA ARG A 69 7.44 1.67 -10.01
C ARG A 69 8.73 2.12 -9.33
N THR A 70 8.94 1.72 -8.08
CA THR A 70 10.13 2.05 -7.28
C THR A 70 10.55 0.87 -6.43
#